data_AF-A0A2M6WDJ1-F1
#
_entry.id   AF-A0A2M6WDJ1-F1
#
_cell.length_a   1.000
_cell.length_b   1.000
_cell.length_c   1.000
_cell.angle_alpha   90.00
_cell.angle_beta   90.00
_cell.angle_gamma   90.00
#
_symmetry.space_group_name_H-M   'P 1'
#
loop_
_entity.id
_entity.type
_entity.pdbx_description
1 polymer ?
#
loop_
_entity_poly.entity_id
_entity_poly.type
_entity_poly.pdbx_seq_one_letter_code
_entity_poly.pdbx_strand_id
1 'polypeptide(L)'
;MTKYLKIILPLLIIMIATLVWQFLIPKNNQLKPQNIEEITITNEPDKTKETTQKPEIIKEEITEFKRFDFSQVSPIYLFNAEIPEDWQVEYLPATEALNIYLPETDNNLEASQIFIRYFKASSFLTLNTVDVLSRQETEVNSHPAVRYEIIKKPAVADFTGQPGWRSKQHKLIDIRYSDLSPTTFYVFSYSPELDEKIFNQFIDSLIFFNDRQSFSKPLDYFSERITKKPFGIYITPDNSPVEPEIFTGYHTGTDLEILPGEENKEITVKAICTGKLINKRQVSGYGGLAIQECLLNNQPITIIYGHLSLDSINHQINDLLASGEVLGLLGKGYSEETDNERKHLHLGIHKGTGAEIRGYTSNQKELNNWLDPETIFVDNL
;
A
#
# COMPACT_ATOMS: atom_id res chain seq x y z
N MET A 1 -47.57 22.69 13.34
CA MET A 1 -46.91 21.97 14.46
C MET A 1 -47.08 20.46 14.44
N THR A 2 -48.16 19.89 13.88
CA THR A 2 -48.46 18.45 13.98
C THR A 2 -47.64 17.52 13.07
N LYS A 3 -46.97 18.03 12.02
CA LYS A 3 -46.12 17.22 11.12
C LYS A 3 -44.73 16.90 11.70
N TYR A 4 -44.12 17.82 12.44
CA TYR A 4 -42.79 17.61 13.02
C TYR A 4 -42.80 16.65 14.23
N LEU A 5 -43.90 16.65 15.01
CA LEU A 5 -44.03 15.76 16.16
C LEU A 5 -44.10 14.27 15.78
N LYS A 6 -44.59 13.95 14.57
CA LYS A 6 -44.65 12.56 14.06
C LYS A 6 -43.28 11.99 13.67
N ILE A 7 -42.28 12.85 13.41
CA ILE A 7 -40.93 12.44 13.02
C ILE A 7 -40.01 12.37 14.25
N ILE A 8 -40.16 13.29 15.20
CA ILE A 8 -39.29 13.38 16.38
C ILE A 8 -39.58 12.25 17.39
N LEU A 9 -40.85 11.87 17.56
CA LEU A 9 -41.23 10.85 18.55
C LEU A 9 -40.61 9.44 18.30
N PRO A 10 -40.62 8.88 17.07
CA PRO A 10 -39.97 7.58 16.83
C PRO A 10 -38.45 7.65 16.97
N LEU A 11 -37.81 8.77 16.60
CA LEU A 11 -36.36 8.96 16.80
C LEU A 11 -35.99 8.99 18.28
N LEU A 12 -36.81 9.66 19.12
CA LEU A 12 -36.59 9.71 20.56
C LEU A 12 -36.75 8.32 21.22
N ILE A 13 -37.71 7.52 20.75
CA ILE A 13 -37.93 6.14 21.24
C ILE A 13 -36.74 5.25 20.89
N ILE A 14 -36.19 5.35 19.67
CA ILE A 14 -35.00 4.60 19.26
C ILE A 14 -33.79 5.00 20.11
N MET A 15 -33.61 6.29 20.39
CA MET A 15 -32.48 6.79 21.18
C MET A 15 -32.56 6.38 22.66
N ILE A 16 -33.77 6.28 23.22
CA ILE A 16 -33.98 5.76 24.59
C ILE A 16 -33.75 4.25 24.63
N ALA A 17 -34.19 3.50 23.61
CA ALA A 17 -33.99 2.06 23.53
C ALA A 17 -32.50 1.68 23.43
N THR A 18 -31.69 2.45 22.69
CA THR A 18 -30.24 2.20 22.59
C THR A 18 -29.51 2.53 23.89
N LEU A 19 -29.91 3.60 24.59
CA LEU A 19 -29.39 3.92 25.92
C LEU A 19 -29.73 2.84 26.95
N VAL A 20 -30.96 2.33 26.97
CA VAL A 20 -31.36 1.25 27.88
C VAL A 20 -30.64 -0.06 27.57
N TRP A 21 -30.40 -0.38 26.29
CA TRP A 21 -29.63 -1.56 25.90
C TRP A 21 -28.19 -1.52 26.44
N GLN A 22 -27.54 -0.35 26.41
CA GLN A 22 -26.17 -0.22 26.94
C GLN A 22 -26.06 -0.47 28.45
N PHE A 23 -27.14 -0.27 29.22
CA PHE A 23 -27.17 -0.52 30.66
C PHE A 23 -27.64 -1.94 31.05
N LEU A 24 -28.21 -2.70 30.11
CA LEU A 24 -28.71 -4.05 30.36
C LEU A 24 -27.79 -5.18 29.88
N ILE A 25 -26.64 -4.86 29.26
CA ILE A 25 -25.61 -5.87 28.97
C ILE A 25 -24.88 -6.19 30.30
N PRO A 26 -24.97 -7.43 30.82
CA PRO A 26 -24.20 -7.82 32.00
C PRO A 26 -22.71 -7.68 31.68
N LYS A 27 -22.00 -6.89 32.48
CA LYS A 27 -20.54 -6.77 32.39
C LYS A 27 -19.95 -8.16 32.55
N ASN A 28 -19.31 -8.64 31.48
CA ASN A 28 -18.67 -9.94 31.42
C ASN A 28 -17.65 -10.05 32.57
N ASN A 29 -17.75 -11.11 33.36
CA ASN A 29 -16.91 -11.36 34.51
C ASN A 29 -15.45 -11.36 34.09
N GLN A 30 -14.66 -10.44 34.64
CA GLN A 30 -13.21 -10.51 34.58
C GLN A 30 -12.76 -11.85 35.18
N LEU A 31 -12.12 -12.68 34.37
CA LEU A 31 -11.42 -13.87 34.83
C LEU A 31 -10.40 -13.44 35.88
N LYS A 32 -10.57 -13.97 37.10
CA LYS A 32 -9.56 -13.85 38.16
C LYS A 32 -8.26 -14.50 37.67
N PRO A 33 -7.09 -13.87 37.88
CA PRO A 33 -5.81 -14.53 37.64
C PRO A 33 -5.71 -15.77 38.53
N GLN A 34 -5.40 -16.92 37.92
CA GLN A 34 -5.05 -18.13 38.65
C GLN A 34 -3.71 -17.91 39.34
N ASN A 35 -3.65 -18.26 40.63
CA ASN A 35 -2.41 -18.34 41.39
C ASN A 35 -1.47 -19.34 40.69
N ILE A 36 -0.30 -18.87 40.30
CA ILE A 36 0.83 -19.71 39.91
C ILE A 36 1.43 -20.23 41.22
N GLU A 37 1.34 -21.55 41.44
CA GLU A 37 2.05 -22.21 42.53
C GLU A 37 3.56 -22.15 42.27
N GLU A 38 4.31 -21.63 43.25
CA GLU A 38 5.76 -21.65 43.30
C GLU A 38 6.27 -23.10 43.30
N ILE A 39 6.80 -23.54 42.16
CA ILE A 39 7.53 -24.80 42.07
C ILE A 39 8.87 -24.62 42.80
N THR A 40 8.94 -25.16 44.01
CA THR A 40 10.19 -25.24 44.78
C THR A 40 11.05 -26.35 44.19
N ILE A 41 12.10 -25.97 43.45
CA ILE A 41 13.10 -26.91 42.92
C ILE A 41 14.08 -27.25 44.04
N THR A 42 13.99 -28.47 44.57
CA THR A 42 15.00 -29.05 45.46
C THR A 42 16.17 -29.56 44.62
N ASN A 43 17.31 -28.87 44.71
CA ASN A 43 18.57 -29.29 44.11
C ASN A 43 19.17 -30.45 44.91
N GLU A 44 19.10 -31.66 44.34
CA GLU A 44 19.87 -32.82 44.79
C GLU A 44 21.18 -32.86 43.98
N PRO A 45 22.38 -32.92 44.62
CA PRO A 45 23.64 -32.88 43.90
C PRO A 45 23.97 -34.24 43.29
N ASP A 46 23.59 -34.44 42.02
CA ASP A 46 24.04 -35.60 41.26
C ASP A 46 25.50 -35.43 40.82
N LYS A 47 26.33 -36.39 41.23
CA LYS A 47 27.75 -36.51 40.86
C LYS A 47 27.85 -37.31 39.57
N THR A 48 27.62 -36.65 38.44
CA THR A 48 27.86 -37.23 37.12
C THR A 48 29.00 -36.50 36.41
N LYS A 49 29.90 -37.31 35.83
CA LYS A 49 31.21 -36.94 35.30
C LYS A 49 31.12 -35.87 34.21
N GLU A 50 31.78 -34.74 34.44
CA GLU A 50 32.13 -33.73 33.45
C GLU A 50 32.85 -34.38 32.26
N THR A 51 32.13 -34.55 31.16
CA THR A 51 32.75 -34.74 29.84
C THR A 51 32.72 -33.37 29.19
N THR A 52 33.87 -32.69 29.22
CA THR A 52 34.06 -31.35 28.68
C THR A 52 33.96 -31.38 27.15
N GLN A 53 32.74 -31.42 26.61
CA GLN A 53 32.51 -31.13 25.20
C GLN A 53 32.60 -29.62 25.01
N LYS A 54 33.67 -29.21 24.32
CA LYS A 54 33.88 -27.84 23.86
C LYS A 54 32.63 -27.42 23.05
N PRO A 55 31.94 -26.32 23.42
CA PRO A 55 30.76 -25.89 22.69
C PRO A 55 31.17 -25.60 21.25
N GLU A 56 30.65 -26.41 20.33
CA GLU A 56 30.79 -26.20 18.91
C GLU A 56 29.95 -24.97 18.57
N ILE A 57 30.64 -23.87 18.24
CA ILE A 57 29.99 -22.62 17.84
C ILE A 57 29.35 -22.91 16.48
N ILE A 58 28.05 -23.20 16.49
CA ILE A 58 27.24 -23.25 15.27
C ILE A 58 27.27 -21.83 14.71
N LYS A 59 28.03 -21.63 13.62
CA LYS A 59 27.93 -20.40 12.84
C LYS A 59 26.55 -20.40 12.21
N GLU A 60 25.65 -19.55 12.70
CA GLU A 60 24.42 -19.26 11.99
C GLU A 60 24.81 -18.73 10.59
N GLU A 61 24.42 -19.46 9.54
CA GLU A 61 24.59 -18.97 8.18
C GLU A 61 23.72 -17.71 8.03
N ILE A 62 24.37 -16.61 7.66
CA ILE A 62 23.69 -15.33 7.44
C ILE A 62 23.00 -15.45 6.08
N THR A 63 21.68 -15.56 6.09
CA THR A 63 20.88 -15.48 4.86
C THR A 63 20.82 -14.04 4.40
N GLU A 64 21.30 -13.75 3.18
CA GLU A 64 21.17 -12.44 2.54
C GLU A 64 19.79 -12.31 1.88
N PHE A 65 19.21 -11.11 1.94
CA PHE A 65 17.88 -10.81 1.43
C PHE A 65 17.93 -9.72 0.37
N LYS A 66 17.05 -9.84 -0.63
CA LYS A 66 16.83 -8.85 -1.69
C LYS A 66 15.38 -8.37 -1.69
N ARG A 67 15.18 -7.09 -1.97
CA ARG A 67 13.86 -6.50 -2.20
C ARG A 67 13.34 -6.90 -3.59
N PHE A 68 12.14 -7.45 -3.66
CA PHE A 68 11.51 -7.88 -4.91
C PHE A 68 10.15 -7.20 -5.10
N ASP A 69 9.93 -6.61 -6.28
CA ASP A 69 8.66 -6.03 -6.70
C ASP A 69 7.81 -7.09 -7.42
N PHE A 70 6.75 -7.55 -6.76
CA PHE A 70 5.90 -8.63 -7.29
C PHE A 70 5.01 -8.19 -8.45
N SER A 71 4.85 -6.88 -8.66
CA SER A 71 4.07 -6.36 -9.80
C SER A 71 4.78 -6.58 -11.14
N GLN A 72 6.11 -6.74 -11.13
CA GLN A 72 6.91 -7.10 -12.31
C GLN A 72 6.59 -8.51 -12.83
N VAL A 73 6.13 -9.39 -11.94
CA VAL A 73 5.74 -10.76 -12.27
C VAL A 73 4.26 -10.82 -12.65
N SER A 74 3.41 -10.10 -11.93
CA SER A 74 2.01 -9.92 -12.29
C SER A 74 1.42 -8.64 -11.69
N PRO A 75 0.75 -7.78 -12.49
CA PRO A 75 0.23 -6.48 -12.04
C PRO A 75 -0.91 -6.57 -11.01
N ILE A 76 -1.34 -7.78 -10.64
CA ILE A 76 -2.33 -8.02 -9.58
C ILE A 76 -1.70 -7.93 -8.19
N TYR A 77 -0.40 -8.21 -8.07
CA TYR A 77 0.32 -8.26 -6.79
C TYR A 77 1.00 -6.91 -6.54
N LEU A 78 0.26 -6.00 -5.92
CA LEU A 78 0.61 -4.59 -5.72
C LEU A 78 1.38 -4.38 -4.41
N PHE A 79 2.49 -5.09 -4.26
CA PHE A 79 3.40 -4.98 -3.12
C PHE A 79 4.82 -5.37 -3.50
N ASN A 80 5.77 -4.98 -2.67
CA ASN A 80 7.13 -5.52 -2.65
C ASN A 80 7.43 -6.14 -1.29
N ALA A 81 8.40 -7.04 -1.23
CA ALA A 81 8.89 -7.64 0.01
C ALA A 81 10.35 -8.09 -0.15
N GLU A 82 10.99 -8.42 0.96
CA GLU A 82 12.31 -9.06 0.98
C GLU A 82 12.20 -10.57 0.90
N ILE A 83 12.96 -11.17 0.00
CA ILE A 83 13.12 -12.62 -0.14
C ILE A 83 14.61 -12.98 -0.06
N PRO A 84 14.97 -14.19 0.38
CA PRO A 84 16.34 -14.68 0.28
C PRO A 84 16.91 -14.53 -1.13
N GLU A 85 18.20 -14.19 -1.23
CA GLU A 85 18.82 -13.84 -2.52
C GLU A 85 18.83 -15.01 -3.52
N ASP A 86 18.96 -16.24 -3.02
CA ASP A 86 18.95 -17.48 -3.77
C ASP A 86 17.54 -17.95 -4.20
N TRP A 87 16.48 -17.31 -3.68
CA TRP A 87 15.11 -17.64 -4.06
C TRP A 87 14.70 -16.98 -5.38
N GLN A 88 13.79 -17.67 -6.07
CA GLN A 88 13.19 -17.24 -7.33
C GLN A 88 11.68 -17.05 -7.18
N VAL A 89 11.10 -16.24 -8.07
CA VAL A 89 9.66 -15.96 -8.12
C VAL A 89 9.15 -16.26 -9.52
N GLU A 90 8.04 -17.00 -9.61
CA GLU A 90 7.34 -17.24 -10.88
C GLU A 90 5.83 -16.99 -10.73
N TYR A 91 5.20 -16.60 -11.84
CA TYR A 91 3.74 -16.55 -11.95
C TYR A 91 3.22 -17.90 -12.45
N LEU A 92 2.15 -18.39 -11.84
CA LEU A 92 1.46 -19.61 -12.24
C LEU A 92 0.10 -19.26 -12.84
N PRO A 93 -0.04 -19.21 -14.19
CA PRO A 93 -1.27 -18.78 -14.85
C PRO A 93 -2.48 -19.67 -14.53
N ALA A 94 -2.26 -20.97 -14.32
CA ALA A 94 -3.34 -21.93 -14.07
C ALA A 94 -4.11 -21.65 -12.78
N THR A 95 -3.46 -21.02 -11.79
CA THR A 95 -4.04 -20.71 -10.48
C THR A 95 -4.02 -19.22 -10.14
N GLU A 96 -3.54 -18.40 -11.08
CA GLU A 96 -3.25 -16.98 -10.93
C GLU A 96 -2.45 -16.66 -9.65
N ALA A 97 -1.45 -17.49 -9.37
CA ALA A 97 -0.69 -17.48 -8.12
C ALA A 97 0.76 -17.03 -8.34
N LEU A 98 1.41 -16.58 -7.27
CA LEU A 98 2.87 -16.47 -7.21
C LEU A 98 3.44 -17.67 -6.48
N ASN A 99 4.52 -18.20 -7.01
CA ASN A 99 5.33 -19.21 -6.36
C ASN A 99 6.71 -18.62 -6.06
N ILE A 100 7.08 -18.58 -4.79
CA ILE A 100 8.42 -18.21 -4.32
C ILE A 100 9.09 -19.50 -3.85
N TYR A 101 10.18 -19.88 -4.49
CA TYR A 101 10.79 -21.19 -4.34
C TYR A 101 12.31 -21.13 -4.32
N LEU A 102 12.91 -22.17 -3.74
CA LEU A 102 14.34 -22.42 -3.77
C LEU A 102 14.64 -23.37 -4.94
N PRO A 103 15.49 -23.01 -5.90
CA PRO A 103 15.69 -23.78 -7.14
C PRO A 103 16.60 -25.01 -6.94
N GLU A 104 16.20 -25.94 -6.07
CA GLU A 104 16.95 -27.18 -5.78
C GLU A 104 16.44 -28.41 -6.54
N THR A 105 15.25 -28.34 -7.12
CA THR A 105 14.60 -29.49 -7.78
C THR A 105 14.11 -29.13 -9.19
N ASP A 106 13.89 -30.14 -10.02
CA ASP A 106 13.32 -29.98 -11.37
C ASP A 106 11.84 -29.52 -11.35
N ASN A 107 11.20 -29.48 -10.18
CA ASN A 107 9.81 -29.10 -10.02
C ASN A 107 9.68 -27.90 -9.07
N ASN A 108 9.74 -26.70 -9.65
CA ASN A 108 9.60 -25.42 -8.94
C ASN A 108 8.38 -25.37 -8.00
N LEU A 109 7.27 -26.01 -8.40
CA LEU A 109 6.04 -26.01 -7.61
C LEU A 109 6.18 -26.80 -6.31
N GLU A 110 6.87 -27.94 -6.35
CA GLU A 110 7.12 -28.73 -5.14
C GLU A 110 8.26 -28.16 -4.29
N ALA A 111 9.16 -27.37 -4.90
CA ALA A 111 10.17 -26.60 -4.20
C ALA A 111 9.65 -25.29 -3.57
N SER A 112 8.34 -25.04 -3.68
CA SER A 112 7.68 -23.84 -3.17
C SER A 112 7.87 -23.65 -1.67
N GLN A 113 8.38 -22.48 -1.30
CA GLN A 113 8.56 -22.05 0.09
C GLN A 113 7.41 -21.15 0.54
N ILE A 114 7.00 -20.20 -0.32
CA ILE A 114 5.85 -19.33 -0.11
C ILE A 114 4.98 -19.35 -1.37
N PHE A 115 3.69 -19.60 -1.18
CA PHE A 115 2.70 -19.63 -2.25
C PHE A 115 1.64 -18.57 -1.98
N ILE A 116 1.48 -17.63 -2.92
CA ILE A 116 0.62 -16.46 -2.76
C ILE A 116 -0.53 -16.53 -3.75
N ARG A 117 -1.76 -16.41 -3.25
CA ARG A 117 -2.95 -16.24 -4.08
C ARG A 117 -3.61 -14.91 -3.76
N TYR A 118 -4.63 -14.56 -4.53
CA TYR A 118 -5.50 -13.44 -4.21
C TYR A 118 -6.97 -13.81 -4.40
N PHE A 119 -7.86 -13.05 -3.77
CA PHE A 119 -9.29 -13.06 -4.07
C PHE A 119 -9.89 -11.67 -3.85
N LYS A 120 -11.06 -11.41 -4.46
CA LYS A 120 -11.83 -10.18 -4.22
C LYS A 120 -13.04 -10.47 -3.34
N ALA A 121 -13.19 -9.75 -2.24
CA ALA A 121 -14.31 -9.88 -1.32
C ALA A 121 -14.56 -8.57 -0.55
N SER A 122 -15.66 -8.51 0.21
CA SER A 122 -15.94 -7.41 1.15
C SER A 122 -15.45 -7.69 2.57
N SER A 123 -15.04 -8.92 2.86
CA SER A 123 -14.64 -9.43 4.17
C SER A 123 -13.76 -10.66 4.01
N PHE A 124 -13.02 -11.03 5.07
CA PHE A 124 -12.26 -12.28 5.11
C PHE A 124 -13.16 -13.49 4.84
N LEU A 125 -12.68 -14.41 4.01
CA LEU A 125 -13.39 -15.63 3.63
C LEU A 125 -12.65 -16.84 4.19
N THR A 126 -13.41 -17.85 4.60
CA THR A 126 -12.87 -19.17 4.94
C THR A 126 -13.45 -20.18 3.97
N LEU A 127 -12.59 -20.98 3.34
CA LEU A 127 -13.03 -22.01 2.40
C LEU A 127 -13.78 -23.12 3.15
N ASN A 128 -14.87 -23.62 2.57
CA ASN A 128 -15.62 -24.76 3.12
C ASN A 128 -14.89 -26.11 2.95
N THR A 129 -13.80 -26.14 2.18
CA THR A 129 -12.98 -27.31 1.85
C THR A 129 -11.93 -27.66 2.90
N VAL A 130 -11.78 -26.82 3.93
CA VAL A 130 -10.76 -26.98 4.98
C VAL A 130 -11.41 -26.97 6.35
N ASP A 131 -10.76 -27.59 7.31
CA ASP A 131 -11.03 -27.40 8.73
C ASP A 131 -10.05 -26.36 9.27
N VAL A 132 -10.58 -25.39 10.03
CA VAL A 132 -9.78 -24.33 10.66
C VAL A 132 -9.37 -24.79 12.05
N LEU A 133 -8.07 -25.02 12.23
CA LEU A 133 -7.48 -25.45 13.50
C LEU A 133 -7.21 -24.26 14.42
N SER A 134 -6.76 -23.13 13.84
CA SER A 134 -6.61 -21.86 14.55
C SER A 134 -6.94 -20.67 13.63
N ARG A 135 -7.44 -19.59 14.23
CA ARG A 135 -7.73 -18.31 13.56
C ARG A 135 -7.40 -17.17 14.52
N GLN A 136 -6.57 -16.23 14.07
CA GLN A 136 -6.15 -15.08 14.85
C GLN A 136 -6.23 -13.81 14.00
N GLU A 137 -6.97 -12.81 14.47
CA GLU A 137 -6.98 -11.47 13.89
C GLU A 137 -5.70 -10.73 14.27
N THR A 138 -5.13 -10.02 13.31
CA THR A 138 -3.86 -9.29 13.44
C THR A 138 -3.83 -8.13 12.45
N GLU A 139 -2.74 -7.39 12.43
CA GLU A 139 -2.43 -6.40 11.40
C GLU A 139 -1.04 -6.65 10.83
N VAL A 140 -0.82 -6.24 9.57
CA VAL A 140 0.48 -6.20 8.91
C VAL A 140 0.63 -4.83 8.28
N ASN A 141 1.55 -4.00 8.78
CA ASN A 141 1.80 -2.64 8.27
C ASN A 141 0.53 -1.79 8.13
N SER A 142 -0.34 -1.82 9.15
CA SER A 142 -1.66 -1.16 9.20
C SER A 142 -2.74 -1.75 8.28
N HIS A 143 -2.48 -2.89 7.64
CA HIS A 143 -3.48 -3.65 6.92
C HIS A 143 -4.14 -4.67 7.84
N PRO A 144 -5.49 -4.71 7.93
CA PRO A 144 -6.19 -5.79 8.61
C PRO A 144 -5.78 -7.15 8.03
N ALA A 145 -5.50 -8.10 8.90
CA ALA A 145 -5.06 -9.43 8.51
C ALA A 145 -5.62 -10.53 9.42
N VAL A 146 -5.62 -11.76 8.93
CA VAL A 146 -6.01 -12.94 9.70
C VAL A 146 -5.04 -14.07 9.46
N ARG A 147 -4.40 -14.56 10.52
CA ARG A 147 -3.58 -15.77 10.50
C ARG A 147 -4.46 -17.00 10.71
N TYR A 148 -4.17 -18.04 9.96
CA TYR A 148 -4.86 -19.33 10.08
C TYR A 148 -3.86 -20.47 10.14
N GLU A 149 -4.26 -21.53 10.84
CA GLU A 149 -3.77 -22.88 10.61
C GLU A 149 -4.94 -23.73 10.14
N ILE A 150 -4.78 -24.37 8.99
CA ILE A 150 -5.85 -25.12 8.32
C ILE A 150 -5.37 -26.49 7.89
N ILE A 151 -6.32 -27.41 7.74
CA ILE A 151 -6.09 -28.72 7.13
C ILE A 151 -7.18 -29.00 6.11
N LYS A 152 -6.81 -29.53 4.94
CA LYS A 152 -7.78 -29.94 3.91
C LYS A 152 -8.66 -31.07 4.45
N LYS A 153 -9.98 -30.99 4.23
CA LYS A 153 -10.91 -32.05 4.60
C LYS A 153 -10.60 -33.36 3.85
N PRO A 154 -10.70 -34.55 4.49
CA PRO A 154 -10.32 -35.82 3.87
C PRO A 154 -11.04 -36.16 2.56
N ALA A 155 -12.31 -35.76 2.42
CA ALA A 155 -13.13 -36.04 1.24
C ALA A 155 -12.93 -35.05 0.07
N VAL A 156 -12.12 -34.00 0.27
CA VAL A 156 -11.86 -32.98 -0.76
C VAL A 156 -10.63 -33.39 -1.56
N ALA A 157 -10.73 -33.29 -2.89
CA ALA A 157 -9.60 -33.52 -3.78
C ALA A 157 -8.43 -32.57 -3.47
N ASP A 158 -7.21 -32.99 -3.78
CA ASP A 158 -6.04 -32.12 -3.66
C ASP A 158 -6.20 -30.85 -4.49
N PHE A 159 -5.59 -29.76 -4.03
CA PHE A 159 -5.66 -28.48 -4.70
C PHE A 159 -4.77 -28.49 -5.95
N THR A 160 -5.36 -28.79 -7.11
CA THR A 160 -4.66 -28.85 -8.40
C THR A 160 -3.91 -27.54 -8.70
N GLY A 161 -2.68 -27.66 -9.21
CA GLY A 161 -1.82 -26.53 -9.59
C GLY A 161 -1.20 -25.78 -8.41
N GLN A 162 -1.22 -26.36 -7.22
CA GLN A 162 -0.60 -25.82 -6.01
C GLN A 162 0.41 -26.84 -5.45
N PRO A 163 1.39 -26.41 -4.64
CA PRO A 163 2.34 -27.32 -4.01
C PRO A 163 1.62 -28.40 -3.20
N GLY A 164 2.11 -29.64 -3.24
CA GLY A 164 1.48 -30.77 -2.55
C GLY A 164 1.25 -30.53 -1.06
N TRP A 165 2.12 -29.76 -0.40
CA TRP A 165 1.98 -29.39 1.02
C TRP A 165 0.75 -28.53 1.31
N ARG A 166 0.19 -27.78 0.34
CA ARG A 166 -1.07 -27.03 0.53
C ARG A 166 -2.28 -27.92 0.72
N SER A 167 -2.22 -29.17 0.27
CA SER A 167 -3.30 -30.15 0.48
C SER A 167 -3.19 -30.87 1.84
N LYS A 168 -2.19 -30.52 2.65
CA LYS A 168 -1.98 -31.00 4.02
C LYS A 168 -2.25 -29.87 5.03
N GLN A 169 -1.94 -30.12 6.30
CA GLN A 169 -1.95 -29.08 7.33
C GLN A 169 -0.87 -28.03 7.04
N HIS A 170 -1.26 -26.76 7.03
CA HIS A 170 -0.33 -25.64 6.82
C HIS A 170 -0.86 -24.36 7.46
N LYS A 171 0.03 -23.38 7.60
CA LYS A 171 -0.27 -22.05 8.10
C LYS A 171 -0.33 -21.05 6.95
N LEU A 172 -1.11 -19.99 7.13
CA LEU A 172 -1.23 -18.89 6.17
C LEU A 172 -1.68 -17.59 6.85
N ILE A 173 -1.54 -16.48 6.15
CA ILE A 173 -2.11 -15.19 6.51
C ILE A 173 -2.84 -14.58 5.33
N ASP A 174 -4.07 -14.14 5.57
CA ASP A 174 -4.82 -13.30 4.64
C ASP A 174 -4.57 -11.84 5.01
N ILE A 175 -4.16 -11.01 4.06
CA ILE A 175 -3.95 -9.57 4.28
C ILE A 175 -4.87 -8.79 3.34
N ARG A 176 -5.63 -7.86 3.91
CA ARG A 176 -6.55 -7.00 3.18
C ARG A 176 -5.77 -5.86 2.52
N TYR A 177 -5.82 -5.75 1.19
CA TYR A 177 -5.10 -4.69 0.47
C TYR A 177 -5.64 -3.29 0.79
N SER A 178 -6.96 -3.09 0.84
CA SER A 178 -7.54 -1.78 1.17
C SER A 178 -8.90 -1.85 1.85
N ASP A 179 -9.31 -0.75 2.48
CA ASP A 179 -10.63 -0.62 3.13
C ASP A 179 -11.80 -0.47 2.16
N LEU A 180 -11.53 -0.42 0.86
CA LEU A 180 -12.57 -0.45 -0.18
C LEU A 180 -13.36 -1.76 -0.11
N SER A 181 -14.57 -1.74 -0.66
CA SER A 181 -15.43 -2.92 -0.74
C SER A 181 -16.11 -3.00 -2.12
N PRO A 182 -15.87 -4.07 -2.89
CA PRO A 182 -14.93 -5.16 -2.61
C PRO A 182 -13.47 -4.67 -2.66
N THR A 183 -12.57 -5.42 -2.02
CA THR A 183 -11.12 -5.22 -2.11
C THR A 183 -10.41 -6.54 -2.43
N THR A 184 -9.13 -6.45 -2.75
CA THR A 184 -8.24 -7.60 -2.90
C THR A 184 -7.77 -8.06 -1.52
N PHE A 185 -7.79 -9.37 -1.29
CA PHE A 185 -7.09 -10.03 -0.21
C PHE A 185 -5.95 -10.84 -0.80
N TYR A 186 -4.76 -10.71 -0.24
CA TYR A 186 -3.62 -11.55 -0.58
C TYR A 186 -3.50 -12.67 0.46
N VAL A 187 -3.34 -13.90 -0.02
CA VAL A 187 -3.31 -15.13 0.77
C VAL A 187 -1.90 -15.68 0.73
N PHE A 188 -1.13 -15.46 1.79
CA PHE A 188 0.26 -15.90 1.89
C PHE A 188 0.32 -17.19 2.69
N SER A 189 0.56 -18.31 2.01
CA SER A 189 0.80 -19.62 2.64
C SER A 189 2.26 -20.01 2.52
N TYR A 190 2.77 -20.79 3.45
CA TYR A 190 4.17 -21.24 3.42
C TYR A 190 4.31 -22.73 3.72
N SER A 191 5.41 -23.30 3.22
CA SER A 191 5.77 -24.71 3.43
C SER A 191 5.87 -25.01 4.93
N PRO A 192 5.29 -26.11 5.44
CA PRO A 192 5.47 -26.52 6.83
C PRO A 192 6.93 -26.79 7.23
N GLU A 193 7.83 -26.94 6.25
CA GLU A 193 9.26 -27.16 6.45
C GLU A 193 10.07 -25.86 6.49
N LEU A 194 9.47 -24.72 6.06
CA LEU A 194 10.12 -23.42 6.11
C LEU A 194 10.20 -22.91 7.55
N ASP A 195 11.36 -22.39 7.96
CA ASP A 195 11.51 -21.71 9.25
C ASP A 195 10.53 -20.52 9.33
N GLU A 196 9.66 -20.56 10.34
CA GLU A 196 8.64 -19.54 10.59
C GLU A 196 9.25 -18.13 10.76
N LYS A 197 10.52 -18.03 11.20
CA LYS A 197 11.25 -16.75 11.25
C LYS A 197 11.47 -16.15 9.87
N ILE A 198 11.85 -16.95 8.87
CA ILE A 198 12.03 -16.50 7.48
C ILE A 198 10.70 -16.02 6.91
N PHE A 199 9.62 -16.78 7.15
CA PHE A 199 8.29 -16.37 6.72
C PHE A 199 7.84 -15.07 7.38
N ASN A 200 8.05 -14.91 8.69
CA ASN A 200 7.68 -13.67 9.38
C ASN A 200 8.53 -12.49 8.91
N GLN A 201 9.84 -12.66 8.64
CA GLN A 201 10.67 -11.63 8.05
C GLN A 201 10.14 -11.18 6.67
N PHE A 202 9.71 -12.13 5.82
CA PHE A 202 9.04 -11.81 4.56
C PHE A 202 7.77 -10.98 4.80
N ILE A 203 6.90 -11.39 5.72
CA ILE A 203 5.65 -10.67 6.02
C ILE A 203 5.92 -9.27 6.59
N ASP A 204 6.86 -9.13 7.52
CA ASP A 204 7.21 -7.86 8.16
C ASP A 204 7.84 -6.88 7.15
N SER A 205 8.50 -7.40 6.12
CA SER A 205 9.10 -6.60 5.05
C SER A 205 8.11 -6.09 4.01
N LEU A 206 6.83 -6.51 4.03
CA LEU A 206 5.85 -6.14 3.01
C LEU A 206 5.66 -4.63 2.92
N ILE A 207 5.72 -4.07 1.72
CA ILE A 207 5.31 -2.70 1.43
C ILE A 207 4.24 -2.76 0.35
N PHE A 208 3.01 -2.41 0.71
CA PHE A 208 1.91 -2.33 -0.25
C PHE A 208 1.96 -1.02 -1.02
N PHE A 209 1.49 -1.03 -2.27
CA PHE A 209 1.56 0.14 -3.14
C PHE A 209 0.59 1.27 -2.78
N ASN A 210 -0.24 1.05 -1.76
CA ASN A 210 -1.07 2.08 -1.14
C ASN A 210 -0.53 2.55 0.22
N ASP A 211 0.62 2.03 0.66
CA ASP A 211 1.34 2.57 1.81
C ASP A 211 2.01 3.88 1.43
N ARG A 212 2.00 4.86 2.34
CA ARG A 212 2.72 6.11 2.10
C ARG A 212 4.21 5.90 1.80
N GLN A 213 4.83 4.88 2.38
CA GLN A 213 6.25 4.55 2.17
C GLN A 213 6.55 4.02 0.75
N SER A 214 5.53 3.61 -0.02
CA SER A 214 5.71 3.18 -1.40
C SER A 214 5.75 4.35 -2.38
N PHE A 215 5.50 5.58 -1.93
CA PHE A 215 5.45 6.77 -2.78
C PHE A 215 6.85 7.31 -3.04
N SER A 216 7.10 7.78 -4.26
CA SER A 216 8.39 8.33 -4.68
C SER A 216 8.29 9.79 -5.12
N LYS A 217 9.34 10.56 -4.88
CA LYS A 217 9.42 11.95 -5.34
C LYS A 217 9.39 11.99 -6.89
N PRO A 218 8.60 12.89 -7.51
CA PRO A 218 8.49 12.97 -8.97
C PRO A 218 9.73 13.59 -9.65
N LEU A 219 10.51 14.36 -8.90
CA LEU A 219 11.75 15.01 -9.32
C LEU A 219 12.81 14.87 -8.22
N ASP A 220 14.07 14.76 -8.62
CA ASP A 220 15.20 14.85 -7.69
C ASP A 220 15.27 16.26 -7.08
N TYR A 221 15.84 16.40 -5.87
CA TYR A 221 15.88 17.68 -5.13
C TYR A 221 14.49 18.29 -4.87
N PHE A 222 13.46 17.44 -4.66
CA PHE A 222 12.05 17.84 -4.52
C PHE A 222 11.85 19.08 -3.64
N SER A 223 12.35 19.07 -2.40
CA SER A 223 12.16 20.18 -1.46
C SER A 223 12.83 21.49 -1.89
N GLU A 224 13.97 21.41 -2.60
CA GLU A 224 14.71 22.58 -3.08
C GLU A 224 14.03 23.26 -4.28
N ARG A 225 13.16 22.52 -4.99
CA ARG A 225 12.42 23.01 -6.15
C ARG A 225 11.16 23.81 -5.76
N ILE A 226 10.70 23.70 -4.51
CA ILE A 226 9.51 24.40 -4.01
C ILE A 226 9.91 25.80 -3.54
N THR A 227 9.99 26.74 -4.48
CA THR A 227 10.48 28.11 -4.17
C THR A 227 9.48 29.21 -4.41
N LYS A 228 8.41 28.96 -5.18
CA LYS A 228 7.45 30.00 -5.57
C LYS A 228 6.04 29.70 -5.09
N LYS A 229 5.41 28.62 -5.59
CA LYS A 229 4.00 28.32 -5.30
C LYS A 229 3.85 26.99 -4.55
N PRO A 230 4.04 26.97 -3.22
CA PRO A 230 3.75 25.80 -2.40
C PRO A 230 2.24 25.49 -2.37
N PHE A 231 1.88 24.37 -1.78
CA PHE A 231 0.47 24.03 -1.58
C PHE A 231 -0.25 25.02 -0.66
N GLY A 232 -1.48 25.40 -1.03
CA GLY A 232 -2.34 26.22 -0.20
C GLY A 232 -1.95 27.70 -0.07
N ILE A 233 -0.95 28.18 -0.79
CA ILE A 233 -0.70 29.63 -0.87
C ILE A 233 -1.90 30.32 -1.54
N TYR A 234 -2.39 31.40 -0.93
CA TYR A 234 -3.44 32.23 -1.52
C TYR A 234 -2.82 33.27 -2.45
N ILE A 235 -3.12 33.18 -3.74
CA ILE A 235 -2.61 34.12 -4.74
C ILE A 235 -3.71 35.01 -5.34
N THR A 236 -3.29 36.17 -5.80
CA THR A 236 -3.98 37.15 -6.62
C THR A 236 -2.97 37.70 -7.65
N PRO A 237 -3.43 38.38 -8.71
CA PRO A 237 -2.54 39.10 -9.62
C PRO A 237 -1.60 40.10 -8.94
N ASP A 238 -1.94 40.61 -7.75
CA ASP A 238 -1.16 41.64 -7.06
C ASP A 238 -0.11 41.07 -6.08
N ASN A 239 -0.25 39.80 -5.66
CA ASN A 239 0.59 39.20 -4.61
C ASN A 239 1.34 37.94 -5.05
N SER A 240 1.21 37.55 -6.31
CA SER A 240 1.81 36.32 -6.83
C SER A 240 3.33 36.43 -6.83
N PRO A 241 4.06 35.34 -6.47
CA PRO A 241 5.51 35.29 -6.62
C PRO A 241 5.96 35.11 -8.08
N VAL A 242 5.02 34.94 -9.01
CA VAL A 242 5.25 34.76 -10.45
C VAL A 242 4.39 35.78 -11.20
N GLU A 243 4.98 36.51 -12.12
CA GLU A 243 4.32 37.56 -12.91
C GLU A 243 4.44 37.28 -14.42
N PRO A 244 3.38 37.55 -15.22
CA PRO A 244 2.05 37.97 -14.79
C PRO A 244 1.24 36.81 -14.20
N GLU A 245 0.48 37.06 -13.13
CA GLU A 245 -0.53 36.13 -12.63
C GLU A 245 -1.95 36.59 -13.00
N ILE A 246 -2.80 35.67 -13.44
CA ILE A 246 -4.20 35.95 -13.80
C ILE A 246 -5.20 35.21 -12.92
N PHE A 247 -4.75 34.23 -12.15
CA PHE A 247 -5.58 33.44 -11.26
C PHE A 247 -5.72 34.09 -9.88
N THR A 248 -6.79 33.72 -9.18
CA THR A 248 -7.04 34.13 -7.80
C THR A 248 -7.60 32.95 -7.02
N GLY A 249 -6.96 32.60 -5.91
CA GLY A 249 -7.39 31.51 -5.05
C GLY A 249 -6.25 30.80 -4.32
N TYR A 250 -6.61 29.80 -3.53
CA TYR A 250 -5.68 28.88 -2.88
C TYR A 250 -5.17 27.86 -3.89
N HIS A 251 -3.85 27.79 -4.04
CA HIS A 251 -3.19 26.84 -4.93
C HIS A 251 -3.44 25.40 -4.45
N THR A 252 -3.92 24.53 -5.34
CA THR A 252 -4.32 23.15 -5.01
C THR A 252 -3.22 22.11 -5.21
N GLY A 253 -2.05 22.53 -5.67
CA GLY A 253 -0.88 21.70 -5.84
C GLY A 253 0.39 22.39 -5.36
N THR A 254 1.53 21.83 -5.70
CA THR A 254 2.85 22.38 -5.44
C THR A 254 3.58 22.53 -6.77
N ASP A 255 4.12 23.71 -7.02
CA ASP A 255 4.99 23.94 -8.17
C ASP A 255 6.44 23.59 -7.82
N LEU A 256 7.02 22.67 -8.59
CA LEU A 256 8.42 22.29 -8.51
C LEU A 256 9.18 22.97 -9.64
N GLU A 257 9.93 24.01 -9.31
CA GLU A 257 10.74 24.77 -10.26
C GLU A 257 11.89 23.95 -10.86
N ILE A 258 12.40 24.41 -12.00
CA ILE A 258 13.72 24.03 -12.47
C ILE A 258 14.82 24.66 -11.60
N LEU A 259 15.95 23.98 -11.50
CA LEU A 259 17.18 24.50 -10.90
C LEU A 259 17.93 25.39 -11.91
N PRO A 260 18.84 26.27 -11.46
CA PRO A 260 19.65 27.10 -12.34
C PRO A 260 20.42 26.25 -13.37
N GLY A 261 20.31 26.60 -14.65
CA GLY A 261 21.00 25.88 -15.73
C GLY A 261 20.24 24.67 -16.28
N GLU A 262 18.97 24.46 -15.91
CA GLU A 262 18.11 23.41 -16.47
C GLU A 262 17.07 23.94 -17.50
N GLU A 263 17.17 25.21 -17.89
CA GLU A 263 16.20 25.90 -18.75
C GLU A 263 16.01 25.16 -20.09
N ASN A 264 17.12 24.69 -20.66
CA ASN A 264 17.16 23.97 -21.94
C ASN A 264 17.50 22.47 -21.81
N LYS A 265 17.48 21.92 -20.58
CA LYS A 265 17.76 20.49 -20.34
C LYS A 265 16.48 19.67 -20.32
N GLU A 266 16.51 18.42 -20.76
CA GLU A 266 15.41 17.50 -20.49
C GLU A 266 15.37 17.18 -19.00
N ILE A 267 14.19 17.30 -18.39
CA ILE A 267 13.98 16.97 -16.97
C ILE A 267 12.91 15.90 -16.90
N THR A 268 13.30 14.73 -16.40
CA THR A 268 12.43 13.57 -16.28
C THR A 268 11.52 13.70 -15.07
N VAL A 269 10.22 13.51 -15.29
CA VAL A 269 9.18 13.40 -14.26
C VAL A 269 8.86 11.93 -14.03
N LYS A 270 8.84 11.52 -12.76
CA LYS A 270 8.50 10.17 -12.33
C LYS A 270 7.08 10.11 -11.77
N ALA A 271 6.41 8.97 -11.92
CA ALA A 271 5.15 8.70 -11.24
C ALA A 271 5.37 8.62 -9.71
N ILE A 272 4.51 9.22 -8.91
CA ILE A 272 4.70 9.28 -7.45
C ILE A 272 4.15 8.08 -6.68
N CYS A 273 3.30 7.29 -7.33
CA CYS A 273 2.67 6.10 -6.77
C CYS A 273 2.50 5.06 -7.87
N THR A 274 2.27 3.80 -7.50
CA THR A 274 1.84 2.81 -8.48
C THR A 274 0.34 2.95 -8.75
N GLY A 275 -0.05 3.09 -10.01
CA GLY A 275 -1.43 3.39 -10.37
C GLY A 275 -1.65 3.58 -11.86
N LYS A 276 -2.91 3.65 -12.28
CA LYS A 276 -3.26 3.73 -13.70
C LYS A 276 -3.15 5.14 -14.22
N LEU A 277 -2.59 5.33 -15.41
CA LEU A 277 -2.74 6.57 -16.15
C LEU A 277 -4.18 6.68 -16.67
N ILE A 278 -4.96 7.62 -16.16
CA ILE A 278 -6.39 7.77 -16.53
C ILE A 278 -6.66 8.92 -17.51
N ASN A 279 -5.70 9.84 -17.68
CA ASN A 279 -5.80 10.94 -18.63
C ASN A 279 -4.41 11.41 -19.09
N LYS A 280 -4.29 11.77 -20.38
CA LYS A 280 -3.20 12.62 -20.88
C LYS A 280 -3.72 13.49 -22.02
N ARG A 281 -3.63 14.82 -21.89
CA ARG A 281 -4.14 15.77 -22.91
C ARG A 281 -3.64 17.20 -22.69
N GLN A 282 -3.84 18.03 -23.70
CA GLN A 282 -3.62 19.48 -23.60
C GLN A 282 -4.77 20.15 -22.83
N VAL A 283 -4.47 21.02 -21.87
CA VAL A 283 -5.45 21.74 -21.03
C VAL A 283 -4.99 23.18 -20.77
N SER A 284 -5.89 24.15 -20.93
CA SER A 284 -5.59 25.55 -20.58
C SER A 284 -5.33 25.71 -19.08
N GLY A 285 -4.29 26.47 -18.74
CA GLY A 285 -3.72 26.62 -17.41
C GLY A 285 -2.66 25.56 -17.05
N TYR A 286 -2.58 24.45 -17.79
CA TYR A 286 -1.63 23.35 -17.51
C TYR A 286 -0.67 23.06 -18.66
N GLY A 287 -1.01 23.43 -19.89
CA GLY A 287 -0.32 22.92 -21.05
C GLY A 287 -0.57 21.41 -21.19
N GLY A 288 0.50 20.61 -21.23
CA GLY A 288 0.40 19.16 -21.18
C GLY A 288 0.06 18.66 -19.78
N LEU A 289 -1.04 17.93 -19.67
CA LEU A 289 -1.55 17.37 -18.43
C LEU A 289 -1.56 15.84 -18.49
N ALA A 290 -1.10 15.19 -17.41
CA ALA A 290 -1.34 13.77 -17.13
C ALA A 290 -2.06 13.59 -15.78
N ILE A 291 -2.96 12.62 -15.70
CA ILE A 291 -3.67 12.27 -14.47
C ILE A 291 -3.53 10.77 -14.20
N GLN A 292 -3.08 10.43 -13.00
CA GLN A 292 -2.93 9.06 -12.53
C GLN A 292 -3.91 8.78 -11.39
N GLU A 293 -4.50 7.59 -11.34
CA GLU A 293 -5.32 7.12 -10.22
C GLU A 293 -4.53 6.10 -9.39
N CYS A 294 -4.45 6.30 -8.08
CA CYS A 294 -3.86 5.36 -7.14
C CYS A 294 -4.57 5.39 -5.77
N LEU A 295 -4.04 4.65 -4.81
CA LEU A 295 -4.53 4.62 -3.43
C LEU A 295 -3.45 5.18 -2.50
N LEU A 296 -3.84 5.93 -1.48
CA LEU A 296 -2.98 6.33 -0.38
C LEU A 296 -3.70 6.03 0.93
N ASN A 297 -3.09 5.21 1.80
CA ASN A 297 -3.66 4.77 3.06
C ASN A 297 -5.12 4.31 2.89
N ASN A 298 -5.34 3.42 1.92
CA ASN A 298 -6.64 2.85 1.56
C ASN A 298 -7.66 3.82 0.95
N GLN A 299 -7.31 5.09 0.73
CA GLN A 299 -8.21 6.07 0.13
C GLN A 299 -7.86 6.29 -1.35
N PRO A 300 -8.86 6.32 -2.25
CA PRO A 300 -8.62 6.68 -3.64
C PRO A 300 -8.16 8.12 -3.75
N ILE A 301 -7.16 8.35 -4.60
CA ILE A 301 -6.66 9.67 -4.96
C ILE A 301 -6.37 9.75 -6.46
N THR A 302 -6.39 10.97 -6.99
CA THR A 302 -5.87 11.28 -8.33
C THR A 302 -4.67 12.20 -8.22
N ILE A 303 -3.61 11.86 -8.95
CA ILE A 303 -2.39 12.66 -9.06
C ILE A 303 -2.44 13.42 -10.37
N ILE A 304 -2.13 14.70 -10.32
CA ILE A 304 -2.16 15.63 -11.44
C ILE A 304 -0.73 16.08 -11.70
N TYR A 305 -0.27 15.88 -12.93
CA TYR A 305 1.03 16.31 -13.40
C TYR A 305 0.84 17.31 -14.54
N GLY A 306 1.06 18.59 -14.26
CA GLY A 306 0.96 19.69 -15.21
C GLY A 306 2.27 20.01 -15.91
N HIS A 307 2.17 20.82 -16.97
CA HIS A 307 3.30 21.38 -17.71
C HIS A 307 4.27 20.31 -18.25
N LEU A 308 3.74 19.19 -18.71
CA LEU A 308 4.50 18.08 -19.30
C LEU A 308 4.62 18.22 -20.82
N SER A 309 5.68 17.66 -21.41
CA SER A 309 5.72 17.38 -22.85
C SER A 309 4.94 16.09 -23.12
N LEU A 310 3.74 16.20 -23.70
CA LEU A 310 2.85 15.03 -23.90
C LEU A 310 3.44 13.98 -24.84
N ASP A 311 4.24 14.40 -25.83
CA ASP A 311 4.90 13.51 -26.79
C ASP A 311 5.97 12.62 -26.14
N SER A 312 6.45 13.01 -24.94
CA SER A 312 7.38 12.20 -24.16
C SER A 312 6.69 11.11 -23.31
N ILE A 313 5.35 11.15 -23.17
CA ILE A 313 4.58 10.18 -22.39
C ILE A 313 4.26 8.96 -23.26
N ASN A 314 5.15 7.97 -23.22
CA ASN A 314 5.03 6.72 -23.98
C ASN A 314 3.88 5.82 -23.49
N HIS A 315 3.48 5.98 -22.22
CA HIS A 315 2.39 5.25 -21.58
C HIS A 315 1.02 5.60 -22.18
N GLN A 316 0.18 4.60 -22.37
CA GLN A 316 -1.20 4.73 -22.83
C GLN A 316 -2.17 4.89 -21.66
N ILE A 317 -3.35 5.41 -21.96
CA ILE A 317 -4.42 5.47 -20.96
C ILE A 317 -4.78 4.03 -20.56
N ASN A 318 -4.89 3.80 -19.25
CA ASN A 318 -5.05 2.54 -18.52
C ASN A 318 -3.78 1.73 -18.28
N ASP A 319 -2.62 2.16 -18.76
CA ASP A 319 -1.36 1.52 -18.39
C ASP A 319 -1.12 1.70 -16.89
N LEU A 320 -0.59 0.65 -16.24
CA LEU A 320 -0.17 0.68 -14.86
C LEU A 320 1.24 1.26 -14.80
N LEU A 321 1.38 2.43 -14.18
CA LEU A 321 2.66 3.07 -13.92
C LEU A 321 3.15 2.61 -12.56
N ALA A 322 4.40 2.16 -12.45
CA ALA A 322 5.02 1.88 -11.16
C ALA A 322 5.50 3.17 -10.48
N SER A 323 5.49 3.21 -9.15
CA SER A 323 6.09 4.33 -8.42
C SER A 323 7.58 4.47 -8.77
N GLY A 324 7.99 5.69 -9.11
CA GLY A 324 9.37 6.02 -9.48
C GLY A 324 9.69 5.76 -10.95
N GLU A 325 8.78 5.12 -11.69
CA GLU A 325 8.89 4.96 -13.14
C GLU A 325 8.81 6.31 -13.84
N VAL A 326 9.53 6.43 -14.95
CA VAL A 326 9.45 7.60 -15.82
C VAL A 326 8.03 7.74 -16.40
N LEU A 327 7.37 8.83 -16.05
CA LEU A 327 6.09 9.22 -16.64
C LEU A 327 6.32 9.96 -17.96
N GLY A 328 7.26 10.90 -17.99
CA GLY A 328 7.57 11.75 -19.14
C GLY A 328 8.61 12.82 -18.81
N LEU A 329 8.65 13.86 -19.63
CA LEU A 329 9.53 15.03 -19.48
C LEU A 329 8.72 16.29 -19.16
N LEU A 330 9.33 17.25 -18.47
CA LEU A 330 8.80 18.60 -18.40
C LEU A 330 8.71 19.24 -19.79
N GLY A 331 7.62 19.97 -20.01
CA GLY A 331 7.40 20.77 -21.19
C GLY A 331 8.41 21.91 -21.31
N LYS A 332 8.64 22.36 -22.53
CA LYS A 332 9.43 23.54 -22.82
C LYS A 332 8.72 24.77 -22.27
N GLY A 333 9.40 25.54 -21.42
CA GLY A 333 8.85 26.77 -20.87
C GLY A 333 8.48 27.79 -21.95
N TYR A 334 7.45 28.59 -21.66
CA TYR A 334 6.89 29.60 -22.55
C TYR A 334 6.47 29.03 -23.92
N SER A 335 5.86 27.84 -23.91
CA SER A 335 5.39 27.17 -25.11
C SER A 335 3.99 26.59 -24.91
N GLU A 336 3.40 26.00 -25.95
CA GLU A 336 2.13 25.29 -25.84
C GLU A 336 2.18 24.18 -24.78
N GLU A 337 3.30 23.46 -24.64
CA GLU A 337 3.45 22.37 -23.65
C GLU A 337 3.27 22.83 -22.20
N THR A 338 3.45 24.14 -21.93
CA THR A 338 3.28 24.74 -20.61
C THR A 338 2.15 25.77 -20.58
N ASP A 339 1.34 25.89 -21.63
CA ASP A 339 0.36 26.98 -21.83
C ASP A 339 0.98 28.38 -21.63
N ASN A 340 2.18 28.55 -22.18
CA ASN A 340 3.01 29.75 -22.08
C ASN A 340 3.54 30.07 -20.67
N GLU A 341 3.36 29.17 -19.70
CA GLU A 341 3.98 29.30 -18.38
C GLU A 341 5.48 28.98 -18.43
N ARG A 342 6.20 29.43 -17.40
CA ARG A 342 7.57 29.01 -17.13
C ARG A 342 7.69 27.48 -17.03
N LYS A 343 8.90 26.95 -17.22
CA LYS A 343 9.15 25.51 -17.07
C LYS A 343 9.14 25.10 -15.60
N HIS A 344 8.25 24.19 -15.23
CA HIS A 344 8.13 23.59 -13.89
C HIS A 344 7.20 22.38 -13.94
N LEU A 345 7.12 21.61 -12.87
CA LEU A 345 6.04 20.65 -12.65
C LEU A 345 4.99 21.29 -11.74
N HIS A 346 3.72 21.29 -12.15
CA HIS A 346 2.62 21.46 -11.22
C HIS A 346 2.17 20.09 -10.73
N LEU A 347 2.29 19.82 -9.43
CA LEU A 347 1.89 18.56 -8.81
C LEU A 347 0.67 18.75 -7.92
N GLY A 348 -0.48 18.23 -8.34
CA GLY A 348 -1.72 18.23 -7.55
C GLY A 348 -2.07 16.83 -7.06
N ILE A 349 -2.67 16.73 -5.86
CA ILE A 349 -3.20 15.46 -5.34
C ILE A 349 -4.62 15.69 -4.84
N HIS A 350 -5.60 15.13 -5.54
CA HIS A 350 -7.01 15.27 -5.19
C HIS A 350 -7.56 13.99 -4.56
N LYS A 351 -8.43 14.11 -3.56
CA LYS A 351 -9.09 12.98 -2.90
C LYS A 351 -10.23 12.42 -3.75
N GLY A 352 -10.32 11.11 -3.85
CA GLY A 352 -11.32 10.41 -4.65
C GLY A 352 -10.81 10.02 -6.04
N THR A 353 -11.72 9.50 -6.86
CA THR A 353 -11.43 9.00 -8.22
C THR A 353 -11.72 10.02 -9.32
N GLY A 354 -12.20 11.22 -8.96
CA GLY A 354 -12.53 12.27 -9.91
C GLY A 354 -11.28 12.89 -10.53
N ALA A 355 -11.31 13.11 -11.84
CA ALA A 355 -10.33 13.93 -12.56
C ALA A 355 -10.59 15.43 -12.33
N GLU A 356 -10.52 15.83 -11.06
CA GLU A 356 -10.56 17.23 -10.66
C GLU A 356 -9.25 17.90 -11.04
N ILE A 357 -9.31 19.01 -11.77
CA ILE A 357 -8.12 19.66 -12.34
C ILE A 357 -8.07 21.16 -12.02
N ARG A 358 -8.90 21.67 -11.11
CA ARG A 358 -8.77 23.06 -10.68
C ARG A 358 -7.40 23.27 -10.03
N GLY A 359 -6.57 24.15 -10.60
CA GLY A 359 -5.29 24.59 -10.02
C GLY A 359 -5.45 25.54 -8.82
N TYR A 360 -6.66 26.10 -8.65
CA TYR A 360 -7.00 27.03 -7.57
C TYR A 360 -8.40 26.78 -7.03
N THR A 361 -8.59 27.02 -5.73
CA THR A 361 -9.91 27.06 -5.08
C THR A 361 -10.19 28.42 -4.47
N SER A 362 -11.45 28.86 -4.47
CA SER A 362 -11.81 30.20 -4.00
C SER A 362 -11.81 30.33 -2.47
N ASN A 363 -11.88 29.21 -1.75
CA ASN A 363 -11.98 29.17 -0.29
C ASN A 363 -11.25 27.96 0.30
N GLN A 364 -10.72 28.14 1.51
CA GLN A 364 -9.94 27.13 2.24
C GLN A 364 -10.69 25.80 2.45
N LYS A 365 -12.03 25.84 2.51
CA LYS A 365 -12.82 24.63 2.76
C LYS A 365 -12.74 23.66 1.58
N GLU A 366 -12.73 24.17 0.35
CA GLU A 366 -12.54 23.35 -0.86
C GLU A 366 -11.13 22.76 -0.94
N LEU A 367 -10.12 23.48 -0.44
CA LEU A 367 -8.75 22.99 -0.38
C LEU A 367 -8.62 21.69 0.44
N ASN A 368 -9.52 21.43 1.40
CA ASN A 368 -9.53 20.17 2.17
C ASN A 368 -9.81 18.92 1.32
N ASN A 369 -10.29 19.07 0.08
CA ASN A 369 -10.42 17.96 -0.87
C ASN A 369 -9.10 17.60 -1.56
N TRP A 370 -8.05 18.37 -1.30
CA TRP A 370 -6.72 18.18 -1.82
C TRP A 370 -5.78 17.73 -0.71
N LEU A 371 -4.73 17.01 -1.09
CA LEU A 371 -3.63 16.64 -0.21
C LEU A 371 -2.44 17.52 -0.55
N ASP A 372 -1.75 17.96 0.50
CA ASP A 372 -0.50 18.68 0.37
C ASP A 372 0.60 17.70 -0.12
N PRO A 373 1.09 17.84 -1.36
CA PRO A 373 2.13 16.95 -1.89
C PRO A 373 3.42 17.01 -1.08
N GLU A 374 3.71 18.14 -0.43
CA GLU A 374 4.92 18.34 0.37
C GLU A 374 4.90 17.39 1.55
N THR A 375 3.75 17.26 2.21
CA THR A 375 3.60 16.36 3.35
C THR A 375 3.80 14.89 2.97
N ILE A 376 3.49 14.47 1.74
CA ILE A 376 3.62 13.05 1.36
C ILE A 376 5.07 12.56 1.48
N PHE A 377 6.04 13.40 1.10
CA PHE A 377 7.45 13.06 0.99
C PHE A 377 8.33 13.62 2.12
N VAL A 378 7.73 14.21 3.15
CA VAL A 378 8.47 14.49 4.39
C VAL A 378 8.77 13.15 5.04
N ASP A 379 10.04 12.77 4.98
CA ASP A 379 10.57 11.66 5.76
C ASP A 379 10.21 11.90 7.23
N ASN A 380 9.77 10.86 7.94
CA ASN A 380 9.76 10.88 9.40
C ASN A 380 11.23 10.95 9.85
N LEU A 381 11.83 12.15 9.82
CA LEU A 381 13.13 12.43 10.40
C LEU A 381 13.10 12.18 11.91
#